data_AF-A0AAV2I5R7-F1
#
_entry.id   AF-A0AAV2I5R7-F1
#
_cell.length_a   1.000
_cell.length_b   1.000
_cell.length_c   1.000
_cell.angle_alpha   90.00
_cell.angle_beta   90.00
_cell.angle_gamma   90.00
#
_symmetry.space_group_name_H-M   'P 1'
#
loop_
_entity.id
_entity.type
_entity.pdbx_description
1 polymer ?
#
loop_
_entity_poly.entity_id
_entity_poly.type
_entity_poly.pdbx_seq_one_letter_code
_entity_poly.pdbx_strand_id
1 'polypeptide(L)'
;GPEAPKLTRTQTTVSNDYQFSTCYVQQLGHVFTYDYEYLGPCAHLVVTPLTERAFLTMGHALKTFQCGTLIGPNGSGKTETIRELAK
;
A
#
# COMPACT_ATOMS: atom_id res chain seq x y z
N GLY A 1 -20.16 -32.40 46.61
CA GLY A 1 -20.50 -32.13 45.19
C GLY A 1 -20.69 -30.64 44.99
N PRO A 2 -20.76 -30.13 43.75
CA PRO A 2 -20.44 -30.74 42.46
C PRO A 2 -19.07 -30.27 41.93
N GLU A 3 -18.43 -31.11 41.11
CA GLU A 3 -17.16 -30.81 40.41
C GLU A 3 -17.43 -29.96 39.16
N ALA A 4 -16.64 -28.91 38.94
CA ALA A 4 -16.82 -27.98 37.82
C ALA A 4 -16.47 -28.63 36.47
N PRO A 5 -17.24 -28.41 35.40
CA PRO A 5 -16.99 -29.02 34.10
C PRO A 5 -15.70 -28.48 33.47
N LYS A 6 -14.77 -29.37 33.13
CA LYS A 6 -13.53 -29.02 32.43
C LYS A 6 -13.84 -28.62 30.98
N LEU A 7 -13.55 -27.36 30.65
CA LEU A 7 -13.64 -26.82 29.30
C LEU A 7 -12.57 -27.48 28.41
N THR A 8 -12.96 -28.46 27.60
CA THR A 8 -12.07 -29.02 26.59
C THR A 8 -12.00 -28.05 25.41
N ARG A 9 -10.83 -27.43 25.23
CA ARG A 9 -10.55 -26.53 24.10
C ARG A 9 -10.58 -27.32 22.79
N THR A 10 -11.68 -27.26 22.06
CA THR A 10 -11.75 -27.77 20.68
C THR A 10 -10.82 -26.93 19.82
N GLN A 11 -9.68 -27.52 19.43
CA GLN A 11 -8.76 -26.87 18.51
C GLN A 11 -9.33 -27.03 17.10
N THR A 12 -10.00 -25.99 16.61
CA THR A 12 -10.46 -25.94 15.22
C THR A 12 -9.24 -25.86 14.31
N THR A 13 -8.95 -26.95 13.60
CA THR A 13 -7.91 -26.95 12.55
C THR A 13 -8.42 -26.12 11.39
N VAL A 14 -7.89 -24.90 11.23
CA VAL A 14 -8.19 -24.03 10.09
C VAL A 14 -7.30 -24.47 8.93
N SER A 15 -7.89 -25.11 7.92
CA SER A 15 -7.21 -25.36 6.64
C SER A 15 -7.19 -24.06 5.84
N ASN A 16 -5.99 -23.50 5.63
CA ASN A 16 -5.78 -22.28 4.84
C ASN A 16 -5.55 -22.66 3.38
N ASP A 17 -6.60 -23.09 2.67
CA ASP A 17 -6.54 -23.38 1.23
C ASP A 17 -6.77 -22.14 0.35
N TYR A 18 -6.26 -20.97 0.78
CA TYR A 18 -6.35 -19.73 0.01
C TYR A 18 -5.10 -19.53 -0.83
N GLN A 19 -5.22 -19.71 -2.14
CA GLN A 19 -4.18 -19.37 -3.11
C GLN A 19 -4.33 -17.89 -3.51
N PHE A 20 -3.67 -16.99 -2.78
CA PHE A 20 -3.68 -15.56 -3.14
C PHE A 20 -2.79 -15.32 -4.36
N SER A 21 -3.36 -14.73 -5.41
CA SER A 21 -2.61 -14.26 -6.58
C SER A 21 -1.97 -12.91 -6.29
N THR A 22 -0.78 -12.67 -6.86
CA THR A 22 -0.07 -11.40 -6.73
C THR A 22 -0.78 -10.27 -7.48
N CYS A 23 -0.92 -9.12 -6.83
CA CYS A 23 -1.48 -7.90 -7.40
C CYS A 23 -0.35 -7.02 -7.91
N TYR A 24 -0.57 -6.44 -9.08
CA TYR A 24 0.42 -5.60 -9.75
C TYR A 24 -0.16 -4.24 -10.09
N VAL A 25 0.65 -3.20 -9.94
CA VAL A 25 0.38 -1.85 -10.41
C VAL A 25 1.21 -1.60 -11.67
N GLN A 26 0.57 -1.21 -12.76
CA GLN A 26 1.23 -0.94 -14.03
C GLN A 26 1.16 0.55 -14.37
N GLN A 27 2.33 1.17 -14.59
CA GLN A 27 2.45 2.58 -14.96
C GLN A 27 3.62 2.77 -15.94
N LEU A 28 3.40 3.50 -17.04
CA LEU A 28 4.43 3.77 -18.06
C LEU A 28 5.20 2.52 -18.57
N GLY A 29 4.51 1.38 -18.68
CA GLY A 29 5.13 0.10 -19.08
C GLY A 29 5.94 -0.59 -17.98
N HIS A 30 6.00 -0.01 -16.78
CA HIS A 30 6.64 -0.58 -15.60
C HIS A 30 5.61 -1.26 -14.72
N VAL A 31 6.03 -2.35 -14.07
CA VAL A 31 5.22 -3.14 -13.15
C VAL A 31 5.83 -3.08 -11.74
N PHE A 32 4.98 -2.77 -10.77
CA PHE A 32 5.25 -2.78 -9.33
C PHE A 32 4.38 -3.84 -8.65
N THR A 33 4.96 -4.59 -7.73
CA THR A 33 4.21 -5.54 -6.89
C THR A 33 3.55 -4.77 -5.76
N TYR A 34 2.30 -5.08 -5.46
CA TYR A 34 1.62 -4.53 -4.28
C TYR A 34 2.01 -5.30 -3.02
N ASP A 35 2.34 -4.60 -1.93
CA ASP A 35 2.86 -5.21 -0.69
C ASP A 35 1.78 -5.52 0.36
N TYR A 36 0.51 -5.24 0.06
CA TYR A 36 -0.65 -5.62 0.90
C TYR A 36 -0.63 -5.03 2.33
N GLU A 37 0.00 -3.88 2.50
CA GLU A 37 0.01 -3.19 3.80
C GLU A 37 -1.39 -2.66 4.15
N TYR A 38 -1.83 -2.91 5.38
CA TYR A 38 -3.09 -2.36 5.89
C TYR A 38 -2.89 -0.92 6.38
N LEU A 39 -3.51 0.04 5.68
CA LEU A 39 -3.36 1.46 5.95
C LEU A 39 -4.38 2.03 6.97
N GLY A 40 -5.42 1.28 7.30
CA GLY A 40 -6.52 1.75 8.15
C GLY A 40 -7.32 2.91 7.54
N PRO A 41 -8.16 3.60 8.35
CA PRO A 41 -8.86 4.81 7.90
C PRO A 41 -7.85 5.94 7.67
N CYS A 42 -7.43 6.11 6.42
CA CYS A 42 -6.51 7.18 6.02
C CYS A 42 -7.19 8.13 5.03
N ALA A 43 -6.84 9.42 5.10
CA ALA A 43 -7.24 10.37 4.08
C ALA A 43 -6.32 10.22 2.85
N HIS A 44 -6.91 10.22 1.67
CA HIS A 44 -6.20 10.19 0.39
C HIS A 44 -5.99 11.61 -0.13
N LEU A 45 -4.83 11.83 -0.76
CA LEU A 45 -4.57 13.08 -1.47
C LEU A 45 -5.48 13.17 -2.71
N VAL A 46 -6.08 14.34 -2.92
CA VAL A 46 -6.87 14.59 -4.13
C VAL A 46 -5.95 14.52 -5.36
N VAL A 47 -6.28 13.62 -6.29
CA VAL A 47 -5.53 13.47 -7.54
C VAL A 47 -5.87 14.63 -8.47
N THR A 48 -4.84 15.34 -8.89
CA THR A 48 -4.89 16.40 -9.91
C THR A 48 -3.93 16.06 -11.05
N PRO A 49 -4.05 16.69 -12.23
CA PRO A 49 -3.10 16.49 -13.32
C PRO A 49 -1.64 16.83 -12.97
N LEU A 50 -1.40 17.62 -11.91
CA LEU A 50 -0.05 17.90 -11.42
C LEU A 50 0.50 16.72 -10.60
N THR A 51 -0.29 16.21 -9.65
CA THR A 51 0.13 15.10 -8.78
C THR A 51 0.22 13.78 -9.55
N GLU A 52 -0.67 13.56 -10.52
CA GLU A 52 -0.60 12.39 -11.41
C GLU A 52 0.74 12.34 -12.17
N ARG A 53 1.15 13.47 -12.77
CA ARG A 53 2.46 13.56 -13.44
C ARG A 53 3.62 13.32 -12.48
N ALA A 54 3.54 13.86 -11.26
CA ALA A 54 4.54 13.61 -10.23
C ALA A 54 4.64 12.11 -9.89
N PHE A 55 3.53 11.40 -9.73
CA PHE A 55 3.53 9.95 -9.48
C PHE A 55 4.17 9.17 -10.62
N LEU A 56 3.80 9.48 -11.87
CA LEU A 56 4.35 8.81 -13.04
C LEU A 56 5.87 9.03 -13.17
N THR A 57 6.33 10.27 -12.98
CA THR A 57 7.77 10.59 -13.03
C THR A 57 8.54 9.90 -11.90
N MET A 58 8.02 9.91 -10.68
CA MET A 58 8.67 9.26 -9.55
C MET A 58 8.69 7.74 -9.70
N GLY A 59 7.59 7.12 -10.15
CA GLY A 59 7.54 5.69 -10.46
C GLY A 59 8.56 5.29 -11.53
N HIS A 60 8.68 6.09 -12.60
CA HIS A 60 9.71 5.88 -13.61
C HIS A 60 11.13 5.99 -13.04
N ALA A 61 11.40 7.01 -12.22
CA ALA A 61 12.69 7.18 -11.56
C ALA A 61 13.03 5.96 -10.67
N LEU A 62 12.06 5.49 -9.88
CA LEU A 62 12.23 4.29 -9.04
C LEU A 62 12.57 3.05 -9.86
N LYS A 63 11.87 2.81 -10.98
CA LYS A 63 12.13 1.64 -11.81
C LYS A 63 13.45 1.71 -12.58
N THR A 64 13.97 2.92 -12.80
CA THR A 64 15.25 3.18 -13.47
C THR A 64 16.41 3.37 -12.49
N PHE A 65 16.22 3.07 -11.20
CA PHE A 65 17.21 3.23 -10.13
C PHE A 65 17.73 4.66 -9.99
N GLN A 66 16.86 5.64 -10.25
CA GLN A 66 17.15 7.08 -10.09
C GLN A 66 16.39 7.65 -8.91
N CYS A 67 16.96 8.71 -8.32
CA CYS A 67 16.30 9.50 -7.29
C CYS A 67 15.61 10.73 -7.90
N GLY A 68 14.48 11.14 -7.35
CA GLY A 68 13.74 12.32 -7.78
C GLY A 68 13.29 13.16 -6.59
N THR A 69 13.11 14.46 -6.82
CA THR A 69 12.56 15.39 -5.83
C THR A 69 11.50 16.27 -6.45
N LEU A 70 10.47 16.60 -5.68
CA LEU A 70 9.41 17.52 -6.09
C LEU A 70 9.79 18.93 -5.64
N ILE A 71 9.76 19.89 -6.58
CA ILE A 71 10.13 21.29 -6.33
C ILE A 71 8.90 22.17 -6.55
N GLY A 72 8.69 23.13 -5.65
CA GLY A 72 7.56 24.06 -5.72
C GLY A 72 7.43 24.91 -4.44
N PRO A 73 6.52 25.89 -4.41
CA PRO A 73 6.33 26.77 -3.27
C PRO A 73 5.77 26.03 -2.03
N ASN A 74 5.89 26.67 -0.86
CA ASN A 74 5.38 26.12 0.39
C ASN A 74 3.88 25.86 0.30
N GLY A 75 3.41 24.75 0.87
CA GLY A 75 2.00 24.36 0.81
C GLY A 75 1.54 23.70 -0.49
N SER A 76 2.42 23.48 -1.48
CA SER A 76 2.06 22.81 -2.75
C SER A 76 1.91 21.28 -2.66
N GLY A 77 1.78 20.72 -1.45
CA GLY A 77 1.54 19.28 -1.27
C GLY A 77 2.70 18.36 -1.65
N LYS A 78 3.96 18.84 -1.69
CA LYS A 78 5.12 18.05 -2.15
C LYS A 78 5.33 16.79 -1.31
N THR A 79 5.36 16.94 0.00
CA THR A 79 5.59 15.83 0.94
C THR A 79 4.37 14.91 0.98
N GLU A 80 3.17 15.48 0.90
CA GLU A 80 1.90 14.76 0.84
C GLU A 80 1.85 13.88 -0.41
N THR A 81 2.30 14.39 -1.55
CA THR A 81 2.40 13.64 -2.81
C THR A 81 3.36 12.45 -2.66
N ILE A 82 4.55 12.66 -2.08
CA ILE A 82 5.51 11.56 -1.88
C ILE A 82 4.96 10.49 -0.91
N ARG A 83 4.27 10.90 0.16
CA ARG A 83 3.63 9.95 1.08
C ARG A 83 2.48 9.18 0.43
N GLU A 84 1.69 9.82 -0.42
CA GLU A 84 0.59 9.14 -1.12
C GLU A 84 1.10 8.11 -2.13
N LEU A 85 2.22 8.40 -2.81
CA LEU A 85 2.85 7.46 -3.74
C LEU A 85 3.34 6.16 -3.07
N ALA A 86 3.68 6.23 -1.77
CA ALA A 86 4.21 5.09 -1.02
C ALA A 86 3.12 4.17 -0.43
N LYS A 87 1.85 4.51 -0.61
CA LYS A 87 0.69 3.72 -0.17
C LYS A 87 0.27 2.73 -1.26
#